data_AF-A0A9J6MRI5-F1
#
_entry.id   AF-A0A9J6MRI5-F1
#
_cell.length_a   1.000
_cell.length_b   1.000
_cell.length_c   1.000
_cell.angle_alpha   90.00
_cell.angle_beta   90.00
_cell.angle_gamma   90.00
#
_symmetry.space_group_name_H-M   'P 1'
#
loop_
_entity.id
_entity.type
_entity.pdbx_description
1 polymer ?
#
loop_
_entity_poly.entity_id
_entity_poly.type
_entity_poly.pdbx_seq_one_letter_code
_entity_poly.pdbx_strand_id
1 'polypeptide(L)'
;MSCYKVDSPFVEDGAGNLLYFDYRMNENQPSIVFQHHERAISKDDLNEWDLKERPLEEWFNDSLIPVVDSFERLLEMMYPSEW
;
A
#
# COMPACT_ATOMS: atom_id res chain seq x y z
N MET A 1 7.46 7.30 -17.31
CA MET A 1 7.23 5.88 -16.97
C MET A 1 6.30 5.90 -15.78
N SER A 2 5.06 5.45 -15.94
CA SER A 2 4.01 5.60 -14.92
C SER A 2 4.21 4.50 -13.87
N CYS A 3 5.04 4.75 -12.86
CA CYS A 3 5.38 3.77 -11.83
C CYS A 3 4.30 3.72 -10.74
N TYR A 4 3.06 3.39 -11.11
CA TYR A 4 1.94 3.24 -10.17
C TYR A 4 1.35 1.85 -10.33
N LYS A 5 1.88 0.89 -9.56
CA LYS A 5 1.37 -0.47 -9.54
C LYS A 5 1.35 -0.98 -8.10
N VAL A 6 0.47 -0.38 -7.32
CA VAL A 6 0.02 -0.96 -6.06
C VAL A 6 -1.28 -1.71 -6.42
N ASP A 7 -1.28 -3.02 -6.22
CA ASP A 7 -2.43 -3.85 -6.60
C ASP A 7 -3.57 -3.72 -5.59
N SER A 8 -4.68 -4.43 -5.79
CA SER A 8 -5.75 -4.50 -4.77
C SER A 8 -5.21 -5.05 -3.44
N PRO A 9 -5.78 -4.62 -2.30
CA PRO A 9 -5.34 -5.10 -1.00
C PRO A 9 -5.51 -6.62 -0.93
N PHE A 10 -4.50 -7.30 -0.37
CA PHE A 10 -4.52 -8.76 -0.22
C PHE A 10 -4.88 -9.20 1.22
N VAL A 11 -4.87 -8.26 2.17
CA VAL A 11 -5.34 -8.44 3.55
C VAL A 11 -6.12 -7.21 3.97
N GLU A 12 -7.22 -7.46 4.69
CA GLU A 12 -7.99 -6.48 5.44
C GLU A 12 -8.20 -7.02 6.86
N ASP A 13 -8.00 -6.19 7.87
CA ASP A 13 -8.35 -6.53 9.25
C ASP A 13 -9.77 -6.06 9.63
N GLY A 14 -10.27 -6.49 10.79
CA GLY A 14 -11.62 -6.11 11.26
C GLY A 14 -11.79 -4.62 11.59
N ALA A 15 -10.72 -3.82 11.53
CA ALA A 15 -10.73 -2.38 11.73
C ALA A 15 -10.59 -1.61 10.40
N GLY A 16 -10.54 -2.31 9.25
CA GLY A 16 -10.43 -1.70 7.92
C GLY A 16 -9.01 -1.28 7.55
N ASN A 17 -7.98 -1.77 8.25
CA ASN A 17 -6.60 -1.57 7.84
C ASN A 17 -6.23 -2.55 6.71
N LEU A 18 -5.39 -2.10 5.78
CA LEU A 18 -5.14 -2.81 4.53
C LEU A 18 -3.65 -3.07 4.30
N LEU A 19 -3.31 -4.21 3.72
CA LEU A 19 -1.98 -4.51 3.17
C LEU A 19 -2.04 -4.69 1.66
N TYR A 20 -1.01 -4.19 0.98
CA TYR A 20 -0.89 -4.22 -0.48
C TYR A 20 0.45 -4.76 -0.92
N PHE A 21 0.46 -5.36 -2.12
CA PHE A 21 1.67 -5.56 -2.89
C PHE A 21 2.00 -4.27 -3.64
N ASP A 22 3.23 -3.79 -3.47
CA ASP A 22 3.76 -2.60 -4.13
C ASP A 22 4.84 -2.99 -5.14
N TYR A 23 4.48 -2.91 -6.43
CA TYR A 23 5.33 -3.25 -7.56
C TYR A 23 6.04 -2.02 -8.16
N ARG A 24 5.94 -0.84 -7.54
CA ARG A 24 6.48 0.41 -8.12
C ARG A 24 8.00 0.37 -8.28
N MET A 25 8.69 -0.35 -7.39
CA MET A 25 10.16 -0.49 -7.41
C MET A 25 10.64 -1.71 -8.20
N ASN A 26 9.92 -2.84 -8.10
CA ASN A 26 10.26 -4.07 -8.81
C ASN A 26 8.98 -4.86 -9.15
N GLU A 27 8.71 -5.03 -10.44
CA GLU A 27 7.50 -5.72 -10.93
C GLU A 27 7.48 -7.24 -10.64
N ASN A 28 8.64 -7.84 -10.37
CA ASN A 28 8.79 -9.27 -10.12
C ASN A 28 8.97 -9.60 -8.64
N GLN A 29 9.20 -8.61 -7.79
CA GLN A 29 9.40 -8.77 -6.35
C GLN A 29 8.76 -7.58 -5.62
N PRO A 30 7.45 -7.63 -5.34
CA PRO A 30 6.76 -6.53 -4.70
C PRO A 30 7.21 -6.38 -3.25
N SER A 31 7.35 -5.12 -2.81
CA SER A 31 7.37 -4.82 -1.38
C SER A 31 5.96 -4.89 -0.81
N ILE A 32 5.87 -4.84 0.51
CA ILE A 32 4.61 -4.80 1.25
C ILE A 32 4.44 -3.44 1.88
N VAL A 33 3.28 -2.83 1.66
CA VAL A 33 2.89 -1.55 2.25
C VAL A 33 1.56 -1.68 2.98
N PHE A 34 1.38 -0.85 3.99
CA PHE A 34 0.24 -0.81 4.88
C PHE A 34 -0.51 0.51 4.73
N GLN A 35 -1.84 0.47 4.72
CA GLN A 35 -2.68 1.65 4.83
C GLN A 35 -3.51 1.56 6.12
N HIS A 36 -3.33 2.56 6.97
CA HIS A 36 -4.14 2.73 8.16
C HIS A 36 -5.53 3.25 7.76
N HIS A 37 -6.61 2.67 8.30
CA HIS A 37 -7.98 3.06 7.94
C HIS A 37 -8.25 4.56 8.14
N GLU A 38 -7.74 5.17 9.21
CA GLU A 38 -7.89 6.64 9.44
C GLU A 38 -7.09 7.52 8.48
N ARG A 39 -6.17 6.93 7.71
CA ARG A 39 -5.35 7.63 6.72
C ARG A 39 -5.73 7.25 5.29
N ALA A 40 -6.65 6.30 5.11
CA ALA A 40 -7.12 5.92 3.79
C ALA A 40 -7.84 7.14 3.17
N ILE A 41 -7.33 7.58 2.02
CA ILE A 41 -7.92 8.69 1.26
C ILE A 41 -8.57 8.11 0.02
N SER A 42 -9.86 8.39 -0.14
CA SER A 42 -10.63 8.08 -1.32
C SER A 42 -10.92 9.35 -2.13
N LYS A 43 -11.49 9.18 -3.32
CA LYS A 43 -11.94 10.30 -4.14
C LYS A 43 -13.01 11.14 -3.44
N ASP A 44 -13.82 10.52 -2.58
CA ASP A 44 -14.93 11.18 -1.90
C ASP A 44 -14.43 12.09 -0.76
N ASP A 45 -13.20 11.89 -0.30
CA ASP A 45 -12.54 12.72 0.72
C ASP A 45 -11.87 13.98 0.13
N LEU A 46 -11.73 14.05 -1.19
CA LEU A 46 -11.01 15.11 -1.89
C LEU A 46 -11.96 15.96 -2.74
N ASN A 47 -11.79 17.27 -2.67
CA ASN A 47 -12.53 18.20 -3.53
C ASN A 47 -11.77 18.49 -4.85
N GLU A 48 -12.41 19.23 -5.75
CA GLU A 48 -11.80 19.56 -7.05
C GLU A 48 -10.53 20.41 -6.95
N TRP A 49 -10.35 21.19 -5.89
CA TRP A 49 -9.13 21.95 -5.66
C TRP A 49 -7.99 21.02 -5.22
N ASP A 50 -8.24 20.08 -4.32
CA ASP A 50 -7.24 19.10 -3.87
C ASP A 50 -6.73 18.25 -5.04
N LEU A 51 -7.65 17.85 -5.93
CA LEU A 51 -7.33 17.07 -7.14
C LEU A 51 -6.64 17.90 -8.25
N LYS A 52 -6.74 19.23 -8.20
CA LYS A 52 -5.97 20.14 -9.08
C LYS A 52 -4.54 20.33 -8.59
N GLU A 53 -4.32 20.30 -7.28
CA GLU A 53 -2.98 20.42 -6.71
C GLU A 53 -2.13 19.18 -7.02
N ARG A 54 -2.73 18.00 -6.85
CA ARG A 54 -2.09 16.72 -7.20
C ARG A 54 -3.14 15.62 -7.44
N PRO A 55 -2.82 14.60 -8.26
CA PRO A 55 -3.76 13.56 -8.60
C PRO A 55 -4.06 12.63 -7.40
N LEU A 56 -5.21 11.94 -7.42
CA LEU A 56 -5.66 11.03 -6.35
C LEU A 56 -4.61 9.98 -6.00
N GLU A 57 -3.86 9.52 -6.99
CA GLU A 57 -2.80 8.54 -6.84
C GLU A 57 -1.67 9.03 -5.92
N GLU A 58 -1.34 10.32 -5.94
CA GLU A 58 -0.35 10.89 -5.03
C GLU A 58 -0.88 10.95 -3.59
N TRP A 59 -2.15 11.31 -3.40
CA TRP A 59 -2.81 11.25 -2.10
C TRP A 59 -2.85 9.83 -1.54
N PHE A 60 -3.19 8.85 -2.38
CA PHE A 60 -3.16 7.45 -2.02
C PHE A 60 -1.74 7.01 -1.64
N ASN A 61 -0.72 7.34 -2.44
CA ASN A 61 0.66 6.97 -2.18
C ASN A 61 1.19 7.50 -0.84
N ASP A 62 0.82 8.73 -0.48
CA ASP A 62 1.21 9.35 0.80
C ASP A 62 0.58 8.66 2.02
N SER A 63 -0.54 7.98 1.83
CA SER A 63 -1.19 7.22 2.91
C SER A 63 -0.54 5.87 3.19
N LEU A 64 0.35 5.40 2.31
CA LEU A 64 0.99 4.09 2.40
C LEU A 64 2.23 4.13 3.28
N ILE A 65 2.34 3.16 4.18
CA ILE A 65 3.45 2.98 5.10
C ILE A 65 4.24 1.74 4.67
N PRO A 66 5.56 1.85 4.36
CA PRO A 66 6.39 0.69 4.06
C PRO A 66 6.44 -0.28 5.24
N VAL A 67 6.29 -1.58 4.95
CA VAL A 67 6.38 -2.65 5.95
C VAL A 67 7.65 -3.47 5.75
N VAL A 68 7.82 -4.05 4.56
CA VAL A 68 8.95 -4.94 4.25
C VAL A 68 9.20 -4.99 2.74
N ASP A 69 10.45 -5.26 2.36
CA ASP A 69 10.90 -5.17 0.96
C ASP A 69 10.51 -6.36 0.08
N SER A 70 9.98 -7.44 0.65
CA SER A 70 9.42 -8.57 -0.12
C SER A 70 8.38 -9.37 0.65
N PHE A 71 7.53 -10.08 -0.10
CA PHE A 71 6.56 -11.00 0.49
C PHE A 71 7.22 -12.20 1.18
N GLU A 72 8.30 -12.74 0.61
CA GLU A 72 9.05 -13.84 1.24
C GLU A 72 9.57 -13.42 2.61
N ARG A 73 10.07 -12.18 2.73
CA ARG A 73 10.56 -11.66 3.99
C ARG A 73 9.43 -11.46 5.01
N LEU A 74 8.25 -11.05 4.56
CA LEU A 74 7.05 -11.02 5.41
C LEU A 74 6.75 -12.43 5.97
N LEU A 75 6.76 -13.45 5.12
CA LEU A 75 6.49 -14.83 5.52
C LEU A 75 7.53 -15.36 6.50
N GLU A 76 8.82 -15.09 6.30
CA GLU A 76 9.89 -15.43 7.24
C GLU A 76 9.69 -14.80 8.62
N MET A 77 9.16 -13.56 8.68
CA MET A 77 8.85 -12.88 9.94
C MET A 77 7.64 -13.48 10.66
N MET A 78 6.64 -13.94 9.91
CA MET A 78 5.42 -14.55 10.45
C MET A 78 5.64 -16.01 10.88
N TYR A 79 6.47 -16.73 10.15
CA TYR A 79 6.79 -18.13 10.36
C TYR A 79 8.31 -18.29 10.49
N PRO A 80 8.93 -17.75 11.56
CA PRO A 80 10.35 -17.95 11.79
C PRO A 80 10.61 -19.46 11.84
N SER A 81 11.59 -19.91 11.05
CA SER A 81 11.96 -21.32 10.94
C SER A 81 12.62 -21.79 12.24
N GLU A 82 11.80 -22.05 13.26
CA GLU A 82 12.16 -22.79 14.48
C GLU A 82 11.41 -24.12 14.52
N TRP A 83 11.64 -24.94 13.49
CA TRP A 83 11.39 -26.38 13.48
C TRP A 83 12.56 -27.09 12.79
#